data_AF-A0A2I0K435-F1
#
_entry.id   AF-A0A2I0K435-F1
#
_cell.length_a   1.000
_cell.length_b   1.000
_cell.length_c   1.000
_cell.angle_alpha   90.00
_cell.angle_beta   90.00
_cell.angle_gamma   90.00
#
_symmetry.space_group_name_H-M   'P 1'
#
loop_
_entity.id
_entity.type
_entity.pdbx_description
1 polymer ?
#
loop_
_entity_poly.entity_id
_entity_poly.type
_entity_poly.pdbx_seq_one_letter_code
_entity_poly.pdbx_strand_id
1 'polypeptide(L)'
;MVMTFVFSLLLLLVGPAICGGTFSDLFQPYWAPQNVAVDDDADQTKLSLDASSGCGFESKKKYLFGLASMQIKLVEGDSAGTVTAFY
;
A
#
# COMPACT_ATOMS: atom_id res chain seq x y z
N MET A 1 32.12 -31.02 5.74
CA MET A 1 32.35 -29.81 4.94
C MET A 1 31.31 -29.63 3.83
N VAL A 2 31.03 -30.63 2.99
CA VAL A 2 30.01 -30.52 1.92
C VAL A 2 28.59 -30.40 2.48
N MET A 3 28.20 -31.24 3.45
CA MET A 3 26.85 -31.22 4.04
C MET A 3 26.53 -29.89 4.75
N THR A 4 27.52 -29.29 5.43
CA THR A 4 27.39 -27.99 6.10
C THR A 4 27.24 -26.84 5.10
N PHE A 5 27.90 -26.91 3.95
CA PHE A 5 27.73 -25.93 2.87
C PHE A 5 26.35 -26.02 2.22
N VAL A 6 25.87 -27.24 1.97
CA VAL A 6 24.52 -27.47 1.41
C VAL A 6 23.44 -26.99 2.38
N PHE A 7 23.60 -27.23 3.68
CA PHE A 7 22.65 -26.76 4.69
C PHE A 7 22.62 -25.23 4.81
N SER A 8 23.79 -24.58 4.74
CA SER A 8 23.89 -23.12 4.76
C SER A 8 23.31 -22.46 3.50
N LEU A 9 23.44 -23.11 2.33
CA LEU A 9 22.84 -22.67 1.07
C LEU A 9 21.31 -22.85 1.08
N LEU A 10 20.81 -23.92 1.70
CA LEU A 10 19.37 -24.16 1.86
C LEU A 10 18.72 -23.13 2.80
N LEU A 11 19.40 -22.73 3.88
CA LEU A 11 18.95 -21.67 4.79
C LEU A 11 18.88 -20.29 4.11
N LEU A 12 19.74 -20.00 3.14
CA LEU A 12 19.71 -18.75 2.35
C LEU A 12 18.54 -18.70 1.35
N LEU A 13 18.01 -19.85 0.91
CA LEU A 13 16.84 -19.93 0.02
C LEU A 13 15.53 -19.71 0.76
N VAL A 14 15.51 -19.89 2.09
CA VAL A 14 14.38 -19.55 2.96
C VAL A 14 14.58 -18.11 3.46
N GLY A 15 14.53 -17.16 2.52
CA GLY A 15 14.50 -15.74 2.88
C GLY A 15 13.26 -15.42 3.74
N PRO A 16 13.29 -14.36 4.57
CA PRO A 16 12.10 -13.95 5.31
C PRO A 16 10.96 -13.73 4.30
N ALA A 17 9.85 -14.46 4.49
CA ALA A 17 8.62 -14.17 3.77
C ALA A 17 8.19 -12.77 4.21
N ILE A 18 8.40 -11.77 3.35
CA ILE A 18 7.82 -10.46 3.55
C ILE A 18 6.31 -10.68 3.39
N CYS A 19 5.61 -10.77 4.51
CA CYS A 19 4.16 -10.76 4.56
C CYS A 19 3.70 -9.33 4.26
N GLY A 20 3.84 -8.91 3.01
CA GLY A 20 3.39 -7.63 2.49
C GLY A 20 2.70 -7.88 1.17
N GLY A 21 1.41 -7.55 1.09
CA GLY A 21 0.68 -7.50 -0.18
C GLY A 21 0.85 -6.12 -0.81
N THR A 22 0.70 -6.03 -2.12
CA THR A 22 0.67 -4.74 -2.81
C THR A 22 -0.62 -3.98 -2.48
N PHE A 23 -0.75 -2.73 -2.93
CA PHE A 23 -2.01 -2.00 -2.77
C PHE A 23 -3.17 -2.80 -3.37
N SER A 24 -2.99 -3.35 -4.57
CA SER A 24 -4.02 -4.16 -5.24
C SER A 24 -4.37 -5.45 -4.51
N ASP A 25 -3.51 -6.01 -3.66
CA ASP A 25 -3.83 -7.18 -2.85
C ASP A 25 -4.73 -6.84 -1.65
N LEU A 26 -4.52 -5.66 -1.07
CA LEU A 26 -5.08 -5.30 0.24
C LEU A 26 -6.27 -4.34 0.15
N PHE A 27 -6.27 -3.45 -0.84
CA PHE A 27 -7.20 -2.33 -0.97
C PHE A 27 -7.86 -2.30 -2.35
N GLN A 28 -8.93 -1.53 -2.44
CA GLN A 28 -9.62 -1.26 -3.70
C GLN A 28 -10.16 0.18 -3.72
N PRO A 29 -10.21 0.84 -4.88
CA PRO A 29 -10.92 2.12 -5.01
C PRO A 29 -12.40 1.96 -4.62
N TYR A 30 -12.90 2.87 -3.78
CA TYR A 30 -14.29 2.90 -3.34
C TYR A 30 -15.10 4.00 -4.06
N TRP A 31 -14.47 5.16 -4.33
CA TRP A 31 -15.10 6.29 -5.00
C TRP A 31 -14.15 6.94 -6.01
N ALA A 32 -14.70 7.33 -7.16
CA ALA A 32 -13.97 7.97 -8.26
C ALA A 32 -12.66 7.24 -8.63
N PRO A 33 -12.72 5.98 -9.11
CA PRO A 33 -11.54 5.16 -9.39
C PRO A 33 -10.60 5.79 -10.43
N GLN A 34 -11.12 6.64 -11.34
CA GLN A 34 -10.31 7.38 -12.30
C GLN A 34 -9.30 8.33 -11.65
N ASN A 35 -9.53 8.72 -10.39
CA ASN A 35 -8.67 9.60 -9.61
C ASN A 35 -7.74 8.83 -8.65
N VAL A 36 -7.73 7.49 -8.72
CA VAL A 36 -6.85 6.61 -7.94
C VAL A 36 -5.86 5.95 -8.89
N ALA A 37 -4.60 6.37 -8.84
CA ALA A 37 -3.52 5.79 -9.64
C ALA A 37 -2.67 4.85 -8.77
N VAL A 38 -2.71 3.56 -9.08
CA VAL A 38 -1.97 2.51 -8.38
C VAL A 38 -0.73 2.13 -9.19
N ASP A 39 0.41 2.10 -8.53
CA ASP A 39 1.69 1.63 -9.06
C ASP A 39 2.27 0.61 -8.06
N ASP A 40 1.89 -0.66 -8.24
CA ASP A 40 2.31 -1.75 -7.35
C ASP A 40 3.80 -2.05 -7.47
N ASP A 41 4.43 -1.78 -8.63
CA ASP A 41 5.87 -1.95 -8.83
C ASP A 41 6.67 -0.92 -8.01
N ALA A 42 6.16 0.30 -7.90
CA ALA A 42 6.73 1.36 -7.07
C ALA A 42 6.26 1.33 -5.61
N ASP A 43 5.34 0.43 -5.24
CA ASP A 43 4.63 0.40 -3.94
C ASP A 43 4.03 1.77 -3.58
N GLN A 44 3.39 2.42 -4.56
CA GLN A 44 2.82 3.76 -4.42
C GLN A 44 1.40 3.83 -4.96
N THR A 45 0.56 4.56 -4.25
CA THR A 45 -0.78 4.93 -4.73
C THR A 45 -0.97 6.43 -4.59
N LYS A 46 -1.45 7.05 -5.67
CA LYS A 46 -1.69 8.50 -5.75
C LYS A 46 -3.18 8.77 -5.83
N LEU A 47 -3.63 9.70 -5.01
CA LEU A 47 -5.00 10.20 -4.98
C LEU A 47 -5.03 11.60 -5.55
N SER A 48 -5.97 11.85 -6.45
CA SER A 48 -6.20 13.16 -7.06
C SER A 48 -7.52 13.74 -6.60
N LEU A 49 -7.53 15.06 -6.41
CA LEU A 49 -8.72 15.85 -6.16
C LEU A 49 -8.74 17.02 -7.14
N ASP A 50 -9.84 17.18 -7.84
CA ASP A 50 -10.07 18.28 -8.77
C ASP A 50 -11.44 18.92 -8.52
N ALA A 51 -11.81 19.90 -9.36
CA ALA A 51 -13.08 20.62 -9.22
C ALA A 51 -14.32 19.73 -9.44
N SER A 52 -14.17 18.56 -10.06
CA SER A 52 -15.26 17.61 -10.30
C SER A 52 -15.46 16.65 -9.12
N SER A 53 -14.37 16.12 -8.55
CA SER A 53 -14.44 15.12 -7.49
C SER A 53 -13.10 14.91 -6.77
N GLY A 54 -13.18 14.43 -5.52
CA GLY A 54 -12.07 13.75 -4.85
C GLY A 54 -12.01 12.26 -5.21
N CYS A 55 -11.43 11.44 -4.33
CA CYS A 55 -11.45 9.98 -4.44
C CYS A 55 -11.20 9.32 -3.08
N GLY A 56 -11.35 8.00 -3.04
CA GLY A 56 -11.05 7.21 -1.84
C GLY A 56 -10.90 5.73 -2.15
N PHE A 57 -10.23 5.02 -1.26
CA PHE A 57 -10.09 3.57 -1.28
C PHE A 57 -10.51 2.97 0.06
N GLU A 58 -10.79 1.68 0.06
CA GLU A 58 -11.12 0.92 1.25
C GLU A 58 -10.35 -0.41 1.28
N SER A 59 -10.22 -1.01 2.46
CA SER A 59 -9.66 -2.35 2.58
C SER A 59 -10.63 -3.39 2.02
N LYS A 60 -10.12 -4.37 1.29
CA LYS A 60 -10.95 -5.48 0.76
C LYS A 60 -11.56 -6.35 1.85
N LYS A 61 -10.95 -6.36 3.03
CA LYS A 61 -11.40 -7.10 4.20
C LYS A 61 -11.83 -6.15 5.31
N LYS A 62 -12.70 -6.64 6.18
CA LYS A 62 -13.10 -5.97 7.43
C LYS A 62 -12.32 -6.57 8.59
N TYR A 63 -11.96 -5.73 9.54
CA TYR A 63 -11.15 -6.12 10.70
C TYR A 63 -11.88 -5.74 11.99
N LEU A 64 -11.86 -6.63 12.98
CA LEU A 64 -12.41 -6.35 14.31
C LEU A 64 -11.34 -5.76 15.24
N PHE A 65 -10.10 -6.24 15.12
CA PHE A 65 -8.92 -5.75 15.83
C PHE A 65 -7.72 -5.77 14.88
N GLY A 66 -6.76 -4.86 15.08
CA GLY A 66 -5.54 -4.83 14.28
C GLY A 66 -4.75 -3.54 14.45
N LEU A 67 -3.65 -3.44 13.69
CA LEU A 67 -2.88 -2.22 13.50
C LEU A 67 -3.00 -1.79 12.04
N ALA A 68 -3.53 -0.60 11.80
CA ALA A 68 -3.53 0.02 10.49
C ALA A 68 -2.40 1.05 10.42
N SER A 69 -1.50 0.90 9.46
CA SER A 69 -0.34 1.77 9.29
C SER A 69 -0.16 2.09 7.81
N MET A 70 0.14 3.35 7.50
CA MET A 70 0.34 3.81 6.13
C MET A 70 1.40 4.92 6.08
N GLN A 71 2.25 4.89 5.06
CA GLN A 71 3.14 6.01 4.75
C GLN A 71 2.39 6.99 3.84
N ILE A 72 2.26 8.24 4.29
CA ILE A 72 1.48 9.26 3.58
C ILE A 72 2.38 10.45 3.27
N LYS A 73 2.45 10.82 1.98
CA LYS A 73 2.99 12.09 1.52
C LYS A 73 1.82 13.02 1.20
N LEU A 74 1.78 14.19 1.84
CA LEU A 74 0.74 15.19 1.60
C LEU A 74 1.01 15.99 0.31
N VAL A 75 -0.04 16.61 -0.21
CA VAL A 75 0.02 17.54 -1.35
C VAL A 75 0.99 18.69 -1.06
N GLU A 76 1.81 19.04 -2.04
CA GLU A 76 2.78 20.13 -1.94
C GLU A 76 2.11 21.47 -2.33
N GLY A 77 2.60 22.59 -1.78
CA GLY A 77 2.12 23.93 -2.12
C GLY A 77 0.82 24.35 -1.43
N ASP A 78 0.02 25.18 -2.11
CA ASP A 78 -1.26 25.64 -1.58
C ASP A 78 -2.29 24.49 -1.61
N SER A 79 -2.79 24.18 -0.42
CA SER A 79 -3.71 23.08 -0.15
C SER A 79 -4.87 23.52 0.74
N ALA A 80 -5.14 24.83 0.79
CA ALA A 80 -6.21 25.40 1.61
C ALA A 80 -7.56 24.73 1.30
N GLY A 81 -8.22 24.23 2.35
CA GLY A 81 -9.52 23.57 2.24
C GLY A 81 -9.48 22.11 1.79
N THR A 82 -8.30 21.52 1.55
CA THR A 82 -8.17 20.09 1.25
C THR A 82 -8.02 19.26 2.51
N VAL A 83 -8.50 18.01 2.47
CA VAL A 83 -8.35 17.04 3.55
C VAL A 83 -7.83 15.73 2.97
N THR A 84 -6.72 15.23 3.50
CA THR A 84 -6.25 13.86 3.29
C THR A 84 -6.52 13.08 4.58
N ALA A 85 -7.31 12.01 4.49
CA ALA A 85 -7.72 11.21 5.63
C ALA A 85 -7.32 9.74 5.48
N PHE A 86 -6.92 9.13 6.60
CA PHE A 86 -6.72 7.69 6.75
C PHE A 86 -7.44 7.28 8.03
N TYR A 87 -8.47 6.45 7.91
CA TYR A 87 -9.39 6.08 8.98
C TYR A 87 -9.94 4.66 8.80
#